data_AF-A0A7D9KC57-F1
#
_entry.id   AF-A0A7D9KC57-F1
#
_cell.length_a   1.000
_cell.length_b   1.000
_cell.length_c   1.000
_cell.angle_alpha   90.00
_cell.angle_beta   90.00
_cell.angle_gamma   90.00
#
_symmetry.space_group_name_H-M   'P 1'
#
loop_
_entity.id
_entity.type
_entity.pdbx_description
1 polymer ?
#
loop_
_entity_poly.entity_id
_entity_poly.type
_entity_poly.pdbx_seq_one_letter_code
_entity_poly.pdbx_strand_id
1 'polypeptide(L)'
;TYADTCNQAPCDHSNNQRAIQGTWCHIEVKKALEKGYQILRLHEVWHFPETSSELFKEYIDTFLKIKQEASGYPKDCVTEDQKQHYVDEYLEKSGIHLDPHKIEYNPGLRALAKLMLNSFWGKFAQRPNMVKTEQIKDPQVFFDYLTSDEINVLDADLVSDDIIEIRYEYTDNFIKPDAKTNVVIAAFTTAYARLKLYGVLDMLQERVMYYDTDSVIFLSTLNEPEPPLGNHLGELTDELGGEHVTVFASGGPKNYCYRTNTGKVETKVRGITLDCTARQK
;
A
#
# COMPACT_ATOMS: atom_id res chain seq x y z
N THR A 1 19.02 -14.36 11.77
CA THR A 1 18.08 -14.92 12.76
C THR A 1 17.59 -16.28 12.27
N TYR A 2 17.05 -17.16 13.12
CA TYR A 2 16.53 -18.47 12.66
C TYR A 2 15.42 -18.34 11.59
N ALA A 3 14.74 -17.19 11.55
CA ALA A 3 13.81 -16.84 10.48
C ALA A 3 14.51 -16.70 9.12
N ASP A 4 15.70 -16.09 9.08
CA ASP A 4 16.52 -15.94 7.86
C ASP A 4 17.07 -17.29 7.35
N THR A 5 17.19 -18.28 8.24
CA THR A 5 17.64 -19.64 7.91
C THR A 5 16.49 -20.64 7.77
N CYS A 6 15.23 -20.18 7.78
CA CYS A 6 14.02 -21.01 7.72
C CYS A 6 14.03 -22.22 8.68
N ASN A 7 14.64 -22.07 9.86
CA ASN A 7 14.77 -23.19 10.79
C ASN A 7 13.43 -23.49 11.45
N GLN A 8 12.95 -24.73 11.29
CA GLN A 8 11.70 -25.24 11.86
C GLN A 8 11.88 -25.85 13.26
N ALA A 9 13.13 -25.99 13.74
CA ALA A 9 13.42 -26.51 15.06
C ALA A 9 13.16 -25.45 16.16
N PRO A 10 12.91 -25.88 17.42
CA PRO A 10 12.85 -24.98 18.57
C PRO A 10 14.08 -24.07 18.61
N CYS A 11 13.84 -22.78 18.80
CA CYS A 11 14.89 -21.78 18.79
C CYS A 11 15.64 -21.76 20.14
N ASP A 12 16.94 -22.05 20.12
CA ASP A 12 17.79 -22.07 21.31
C ASP A 12 18.33 -20.68 21.71
N HIS A 13 17.90 -19.62 21.01
CA HIS A 13 18.33 -18.25 21.30
C HIS A 13 17.75 -17.73 22.61
N SER A 14 18.58 -17.01 23.37
CA SER A 14 18.12 -16.25 24.53
C SER A 14 17.09 -15.18 24.14
N ASN A 15 16.31 -14.70 25.12
CA ASN A 15 15.34 -13.61 24.90
C ASN A 15 15.99 -12.37 24.28
N ASN A 16 17.22 -12.04 24.69
CA ASN A 16 17.96 -10.90 24.14
C ASN A 16 18.36 -11.10 22.68
N GLN A 17 18.71 -12.32 22.28
CA GLN A 17 19.04 -12.62 20.89
C GLN A 17 17.80 -12.68 19.98
N ARG A 18 16.62 -12.89 20.57
CA ARG A 18 15.32 -12.81 19.89
C ARG A 18 14.72 -11.40 19.91
N ALA A 19 15.36 -10.45 20.58
CA ALA A 19 14.86 -9.09 20.68
C ALA A 19 14.91 -8.40 19.30
N ILE A 20 13.83 -7.71 18.96
CA ILE A 20 13.74 -6.89 17.76
C ILE A 20 13.86 -5.43 18.19
N GLN A 21 14.75 -4.69 17.53
CA GLN A 21 14.91 -3.26 17.74
C GLN A 21 14.46 -2.50 16.49
N GLY A 22 13.74 -1.41 16.68
CA GLY A 22 13.14 -0.64 15.60
C GLY A 22 12.28 0.50 16.11
N THR A 23 11.61 1.16 15.18
CA THR A 23 10.68 2.26 15.42
C THR A 23 9.31 1.87 14.90
N TRP A 24 8.28 1.99 15.74
CA TRP A 24 6.93 1.56 15.41
C TRP A 24 5.89 2.57 15.87
N CYS A 25 4.75 2.60 15.17
CA CYS A 25 3.57 3.26 15.71
C CYS A 25 3.05 2.46 16.92
N HIS A 26 2.61 3.17 17.97
CA HIS A 26 2.21 2.53 19.23
C HIS A 26 1.07 1.51 19.06
N ILE A 27 0.24 1.63 18.03
CA ILE A 27 -0.85 0.69 17.72
C ILE A 27 -0.32 -0.71 17.35
N GLU A 28 0.82 -0.80 16.67
CA GLU A 28 1.46 -2.07 16.33
C GLU A 28 2.13 -2.69 17.56
N VAL A 29 2.77 -1.86 18.39
CA VAL A 29 3.33 -2.28 19.67
C VAL A 29 2.22 -2.84 20.58
N LYS A 30 1.07 -2.17 20.65
CA LYS A 30 -0.10 -2.67 21.40
C LYS A 30 -0.55 -4.04 20.88
N LYS A 31 -0.64 -4.22 19.56
CA LYS A 31 -0.97 -5.52 18.97
C LYS A 31 0.07 -6.59 19.31
N ALA A 32 1.36 -6.25 19.30
CA ALA A 32 2.41 -7.19 19.71
C ALA A 32 2.28 -7.60 21.18
N LEU A 33 1.98 -6.67 22.08
CA LEU A 33 1.73 -6.96 23.49
C LEU A 33 0.53 -7.91 23.67
N GLU A 34 -0.57 -7.70 22.92
CA GLU A 34 -1.72 -8.62 22.90
C GLU A 34 -1.34 -10.05 22.46
N LYS A 35 -0.30 -10.17 21.62
CA LYS A 35 0.25 -11.45 21.15
C LYS A 35 1.34 -12.03 22.07
N GLY A 36 1.55 -11.43 23.25
CA GLY A 36 2.46 -11.93 24.28
C GLY A 36 3.91 -11.45 24.15
N TYR A 37 4.20 -10.51 23.24
CA TYR A 37 5.51 -9.87 23.20
C TYR A 37 5.73 -8.98 24.43
N GLN A 38 6.99 -8.73 24.78
CA GLN A 38 7.37 -7.91 25.92
C GLN A 38 8.26 -6.76 25.47
N ILE A 39 8.02 -5.57 26.04
CA ILE A 39 8.89 -4.41 25.85
C ILE A 39 10.09 -4.54 26.79
N LEU A 40 11.27 -4.74 26.21
CA LEU A 40 12.51 -4.82 26.98
C LEU A 40 13.08 -3.44 27.30
N ARG A 41 13.00 -2.51 26.34
CA ARG A 41 13.55 -1.16 26.45
C ARG A 41 12.78 -0.19 25.56
N LEU A 42 12.49 1.00 26.09
CA LEU A 42 12.02 2.15 25.33
C LEU A 42 13.15 3.18 25.28
N HIS A 43 13.49 3.64 24.08
CA HIS A 43 14.55 4.63 23.87
C HIS A 43 13.98 6.04 23.75
N GLU A 44 12.93 6.20 22.96
CA GLU A 44 12.30 7.48 22.65
C GLU A 44 10.82 7.27 22.34
N VAL A 45 10.00 8.27 22.69
CA VAL A 45 8.57 8.28 22.40
C VAL A 45 8.18 9.65 21.88
N TRP A 46 7.59 9.69 20.68
CA TRP A 46 6.93 10.88 20.15
C TRP A 46 5.45 10.81 20.52
N HIS A 47 5.06 11.65 21.47
CA HIS A 47 3.68 11.69 21.97
C HIS A 47 2.92 12.87 21.37
N PHE A 48 1.75 12.58 20.80
CA PHE A 48 0.83 13.56 20.22
C PHE A 48 -0.44 13.55 21.08
N PRO A 49 -0.68 14.57 21.92
CA PRO A 49 -1.80 14.58 22.85
C PRO A 49 -3.14 14.81 22.14
N GLU A 50 -3.11 15.44 20.97
CA GLU A 50 -4.29 15.75 20.17
C GLU A 50 -4.43 14.77 19.01
N THR A 51 -5.65 14.34 18.74
CA THR A 51 -6.00 13.46 17.62
C THR A 51 -7.29 13.95 16.96
N SER A 52 -7.50 13.63 15.68
CA SER A 52 -8.69 14.02 14.93
C SER A 52 -9.12 12.90 13.99
N SER A 53 -10.43 12.63 13.95
CA SER A 53 -11.07 11.77 12.96
C SER A 53 -11.62 12.54 11.76
N GLU A 54 -11.64 13.87 11.81
CA GLU A 54 -12.37 14.70 10.85
C GLU A 54 -11.44 15.37 9.83
N LEU A 55 -10.14 15.49 10.11
CA LEU A 55 -9.17 16.27 9.31
C LEU A 55 -9.20 15.94 7.81
N PHE A 56 -9.42 14.68 7.45
CA PHE A 56 -9.42 14.22 6.07
C PHE A 56 -10.78 13.73 5.58
N LYS A 57 -11.80 13.78 6.43
CA LYS A 57 -13.09 13.14 6.17
C LYS A 57 -13.75 13.69 4.91
N GLU A 58 -13.91 14.99 4.79
CA GLU A 58 -14.53 15.62 3.62
C GLU A 58 -13.79 15.30 2.31
N TYR A 59 -12.45 15.26 2.36
CA TYR A 59 -11.63 14.88 1.21
C TYR A 59 -11.87 13.43 0.80
N ILE A 60 -11.80 12.51 1.77
CA ILE A 60 -12.02 11.09 1.53
C ILE A 60 -13.45 10.84 1.04
N ASP A 61 -14.46 11.44 1.66
CA ASP A 61 -15.88 11.32 1.30
C ASP A 61 -16.13 11.80 -0.13
N THR A 62 -15.53 12.94 -0.51
CA THR A 62 -15.65 13.51 -1.86
C THR A 62 -15.12 12.53 -2.91
N PHE A 63 -13.89 12.05 -2.78
CA PHE A 63 -13.31 11.16 -3.79
C PHE A 63 -13.86 9.74 -3.71
N LEU A 64 -14.30 9.29 -2.53
CA LEU A 64 -14.97 8.00 -2.38
C LEU A 64 -16.34 8.02 -3.06
N LYS A 65 -17.12 9.11 -2.92
CA LYS A 65 -18.36 9.33 -3.66
C LYS A 65 -18.14 9.23 -5.17
N ILE A 66 -17.21 10.02 -5.71
CA ILE A 66 -16.90 10.03 -7.15
C ILE A 66 -16.47 8.63 -7.62
N LYS A 67 -15.60 7.97 -6.85
CA LYS A 67 -15.14 6.60 -7.16
C LYS A 67 -16.31 5.62 -7.19
N GLN A 68 -17.23 5.72 -6.24
CA GLN A 68 -18.34 4.79 -6.11
C GLN A 68 -19.38 5.00 -7.21
N GLU A 69 -19.77 6.24 -7.48
CA GLU A 69 -20.66 6.59 -8.60
C GLU A 69 -20.07 6.11 -9.94
N ALA A 70 -18.78 6.34 -10.17
CA ALA A 70 -18.08 5.89 -11.37
C ALA A 70 -17.85 4.36 -11.45
N SER A 71 -18.16 3.61 -10.40
CA SER A 71 -18.06 2.14 -10.42
C SER A 71 -19.30 1.48 -11.01
N GLY A 72 -20.39 2.23 -11.17
CA GLY A 72 -21.70 1.67 -11.50
C GLY A 72 -22.31 0.90 -10.34
N TYR A 73 -23.54 0.41 -10.56
CA TYR A 73 -24.25 -0.41 -9.59
C TYR A 73 -23.61 -1.81 -9.46
N PRO A 74 -23.67 -2.42 -8.26
CA PRO A 74 -23.38 -3.84 -8.07
C PRO A 74 -24.18 -4.74 -9.03
N LYS A 75 -23.65 -5.91 -9.38
CA LYS A 75 -24.26 -6.84 -10.37
C LYS A 75 -25.65 -7.34 -9.92
N ASP A 76 -25.86 -7.39 -8.62
CA ASP A 76 -27.08 -7.81 -7.93
C ASP A 76 -28.15 -6.71 -7.86
N CYS A 77 -27.81 -5.44 -8.17
CA CYS A 77 -28.75 -4.32 -8.21
C CYS A 77 -29.36 -4.15 -9.63
N VAL A 78 -30.34 -5.00 -9.96
CA VAL A 78 -31.01 -4.99 -11.27
C VAL A 78 -32.29 -4.15 -11.23
N THR A 79 -33.06 -4.25 -10.15
CA THR A 79 -34.33 -3.52 -10.00
C THR A 79 -34.13 -2.12 -9.42
N GLU A 80 -35.08 -1.22 -9.65
CA GLU A 80 -35.03 0.14 -9.08
C GLU A 80 -35.06 0.11 -7.54
N ASP A 81 -35.82 -0.81 -6.94
CA ASP A 81 -35.84 -1.00 -5.48
C ASP A 81 -34.46 -1.40 -4.94
N GLN A 82 -33.73 -2.28 -5.64
CA GLN A 82 -32.37 -2.68 -5.24
C GLN A 82 -31.37 -1.52 -5.40
N LYS A 83 -31.50 -0.72 -6.46
CA LYS A 83 -30.66 0.47 -6.67
C LYS A 83 -30.91 1.52 -5.59
N GLN A 84 -32.17 1.74 -5.22
CA GLN A 84 -32.52 2.67 -4.14
C GLN A 84 -31.99 2.16 -2.79
N HIS A 85 -32.20 0.88 -2.50
CA HIS A 85 -31.66 0.26 -1.29
C HIS A 85 -30.14 0.40 -1.19
N TYR A 86 -29.42 0.20 -2.30
CA TYR A 86 -27.98 0.39 -2.37
C TYR A 86 -27.55 1.82 -2.01
N VAL A 87 -28.27 2.84 -2.51
CA VAL A 87 -27.99 4.25 -2.21
C VAL A 87 -28.28 4.58 -0.75
N ASP A 88 -29.40 4.07 -0.22
CA ASP A 88 -29.79 4.28 1.18
C ASP A 88 -28.81 3.60 2.15
N GLU A 89 -28.41 2.37 1.86
CA GLU A 89 -27.42 1.62 2.65
C GLU A 89 -26.06 2.33 2.64
N TYR A 90 -25.63 2.87 1.49
CA TYR A 90 -24.37 3.60 1.41
C TYR A 90 -24.39 4.88 2.24
N LEU A 91 -25.53 5.59 2.26
CA LEU A 91 -25.73 6.75 3.13
C LEU A 91 -25.73 6.35 4.62
N GLU A 92 -26.44 5.28 4.98
CA GLU A 92 -26.54 4.82 6.37
C GLU A 92 -25.18 4.40 6.93
N LYS A 93 -24.42 3.59 6.18
CA LYS A 93 -23.14 3.03 6.67
C LYS A 93 -21.95 3.96 6.48
N SER A 94 -21.90 4.70 5.38
CA SER A 94 -20.73 5.53 5.02
C SER A 94 -20.97 7.02 5.23
N GLY A 95 -22.21 7.47 5.46
CA GLY A 95 -22.55 8.90 5.56
C GLY A 95 -22.47 9.65 4.22
N ILE A 96 -22.29 8.94 3.10
CA ILE A 96 -22.06 9.53 1.79
C ILE A 96 -23.33 9.43 0.95
N HIS A 97 -23.84 10.58 0.52
CA HIS A 97 -25.00 10.64 -0.34
C HIS A 97 -24.59 10.44 -1.81
N LEU A 98 -24.86 9.26 -2.37
CA LEU A 98 -24.66 8.97 -3.80
C LEU A 98 -25.80 9.59 -4.63
N ASP A 99 -25.46 10.08 -5.82
CA ASP A 99 -26.42 10.59 -6.81
C ASP A 99 -26.80 9.45 -7.78
N PRO A 100 -28.02 8.89 -7.71
CA PRO A 100 -28.42 7.74 -8.53
C PRO A 100 -28.24 7.97 -10.04
N HIS A 101 -28.37 9.22 -10.49
CA HIS A 101 -28.23 9.58 -11.91
C HIS A 101 -26.77 9.63 -12.38
N LYS A 102 -25.81 9.64 -11.46
CA LYS A 102 -24.37 9.61 -11.77
C LYS A 102 -23.76 8.24 -11.55
N ILE A 103 -24.52 7.27 -11.03
CA ILE A 103 -24.05 5.90 -10.87
C ILE A 103 -24.01 5.22 -12.23
N GLU A 104 -22.88 5.33 -12.89
CA GLU A 104 -22.61 4.77 -14.21
C GLU A 104 -21.15 4.31 -14.26
N TYR A 105 -20.91 3.15 -14.88
CA TYR A 105 -19.57 2.62 -15.02
C TYR A 105 -18.70 3.56 -15.89
N ASN A 106 -17.78 4.26 -15.24
CA ASN A 106 -16.83 5.18 -15.88
C ASN A 106 -15.40 4.85 -15.42
N PRO A 107 -14.64 4.07 -16.22
CA PRO A 107 -13.32 3.60 -15.81
C PRO A 107 -12.31 4.75 -15.63
N GLY A 108 -12.40 5.82 -16.42
CA GLY A 108 -11.48 6.96 -16.35
C GLY A 108 -11.70 7.78 -15.08
N LEU A 109 -12.95 8.13 -14.78
CA LEU A 109 -13.29 8.88 -13.57
C LEU A 109 -13.01 8.06 -12.30
N ARG A 110 -13.30 6.76 -12.35
CA ARG A 110 -12.95 5.83 -11.27
C ARG A 110 -11.43 5.79 -11.03
N ALA A 111 -10.63 5.71 -12.09
CA ALA A 111 -9.18 5.70 -11.98
C ALA A 111 -8.65 7.01 -11.37
N LEU A 112 -9.18 8.17 -11.80
CA LEU A 112 -8.84 9.47 -11.24
C LEU A 112 -9.16 9.55 -9.73
N ALA A 113 -10.38 9.19 -9.34
CA ALA A 113 -10.81 9.25 -7.95
C ALA A 113 -9.98 8.29 -7.07
N LYS A 114 -9.69 7.08 -7.56
CA LYS A 114 -8.79 6.14 -6.88
C LYS A 114 -7.36 6.70 -6.77
N LEU A 115 -6.85 7.35 -7.81
CA LEU A 115 -5.54 7.99 -7.79
C LEU A 115 -5.47 9.10 -6.74
N MET A 116 -6.51 9.93 -6.62
CA MET A 116 -6.57 10.99 -5.62
C MET A 116 -6.55 10.42 -4.20
N LEU A 117 -7.37 9.41 -3.91
CA LEU A 117 -7.37 8.72 -2.61
C LEU A 117 -6.00 8.11 -2.26
N ASN A 118 -5.36 7.44 -3.22
CA ASN A 118 -4.10 6.74 -2.99
C ASN A 118 -2.88 7.68 -2.97
N SER A 119 -2.86 8.72 -3.81
CA SER A 119 -1.73 9.67 -3.87
C SER A 119 -1.70 10.59 -2.66
N PHE A 120 -2.87 10.84 -2.06
CA PHE A 120 -3.01 11.75 -0.92
C PHE A 120 -2.14 11.32 0.26
N TRP A 121 -2.24 10.07 0.71
CA TRP A 121 -1.41 9.59 1.82
C TRP A 121 0.07 9.42 1.41
N GLY A 122 0.32 9.02 0.16
CA GLY A 122 1.68 8.87 -0.38
C GLY A 122 2.46 10.19 -0.40
N LYS A 123 1.76 11.32 -0.58
CA LYS A 123 2.35 12.67 -0.53
C LYS A 123 2.93 12.98 0.86
N PHE A 124 2.29 12.54 1.94
CA PHE A 124 2.82 12.75 3.30
C PHE A 124 4.11 11.97 3.56
N ALA A 125 4.33 10.87 2.86
CA ALA A 125 5.54 10.03 2.93
C ALA A 125 6.62 10.46 1.92
N GLN A 126 6.41 11.51 1.13
CA GLN A 126 7.34 11.90 0.10
C GLN A 126 8.68 12.31 0.70
N ARG A 127 9.77 11.76 0.15
CA ARG A 127 11.12 12.16 0.53
C ARG A 127 11.34 13.63 0.14
N PRO A 128 11.77 14.50 1.07
CA PRO A 128 11.99 15.91 0.78
C PRO A 128 13.21 16.13 -0.13
N ASN A 129 14.19 15.22 -0.06
CA ASN A 129 15.37 15.23 -0.92
C ASN A 129 15.24 14.09 -1.95
N MET A 130 14.93 14.47 -3.18
CA MET A 130 14.91 13.56 -4.33
C MET A 130 16.12 13.88 -5.20
N VAL A 131 16.73 12.84 -5.77
CA VAL A 131 17.78 13.03 -6.77
C VAL A 131 17.22 13.87 -7.91
N LYS A 132 17.94 14.93 -8.23
CA LYS A 132 17.65 15.84 -9.33
C LYS A 132 18.59 15.54 -10.48
N THR A 133 18.08 15.73 -11.69
CA THR A 133 18.86 15.63 -12.91
C THR A 133 18.82 16.99 -13.60
N GLU A 134 20.00 17.51 -13.96
CA GLU A 134 20.13 18.79 -14.64
C GLU A 134 21.17 18.71 -15.76
N GLN A 135 20.86 19.35 -16.89
CA GLN A 135 21.74 19.40 -18.05
C GLN A 135 22.45 20.75 -18.08
N ILE A 136 23.78 20.70 -17.96
CA ILE A 136 24.65 21.86 -17.85
C ILE A 136 25.46 21.99 -19.13
N LYS A 137 25.44 23.21 -19.71
CA LYS A 137 26.27 23.59 -20.85
C LYS A 137 27.49 24.42 -20.47
N ASP A 138 27.38 25.16 -19.37
CA ASP A 138 28.43 26.05 -18.91
C ASP A 138 29.37 25.31 -17.95
N PRO A 139 30.66 25.15 -18.29
CA PRO A 139 31.63 24.53 -17.40
C PRO A 139 31.73 25.21 -16.03
N GLN A 140 31.51 26.52 -15.95
CA GLN A 140 31.55 27.23 -14.67
C GLN A 140 30.45 26.73 -13.72
N VAL A 141 29.22 26.61 -14.22
CA VAL A 141 28.10 26.06 -13.45
C VAL A 141 28.41 24.64 -13.01
N PHE A 142 29.03 23.82 -13.87
CA PHE A 142 29.43 22.46 -13.50
C PHE A 142 30.42 22.45 -12.32
N PHE A 143 31.45 23.30 -12.35
CA PHE A 143 32.40 23.42 -11.24
C PHE A 143 31.77 24.01 -9.97
N ASP A 144 30.82 24.93 -10.10
CA ASP A 144 30.07 25.47 -8.97
C ASP A 144 29.30 24.35 -8.25
N TYR A 145 28.71 23.41 -8.99
CA TYR A 145 28.04 22.24 -8.41
C TYR A 145 29.02 21.28 -7.71
N LEU A 146 30.19 21.02 -8.31
CA LEU A 146 31.20 20.12 -7.72
C LEU A 146 31.88 20.70 -6.46
N THR A 147 31.87 22.02 -6.31
CA THR A 147 32.52 22.73 -5.20
C THR A 147 31.53 23.25 -4.16
N SER A 148 30.23 23.04 -4.38
CA SER A 148 29.18 23.46 -3.45
C SER A 148 29.10 22.54 -2.23
N ASP A 149 29.15 23.13 -1.03
CA ASP A 149 28.88 22.40 0.23
C ASP A 149 27.39 22.04 0.40
N GLU A 150 26.50 22.68 -0.38
CA GLU A 150 25.05 22.45 -0.32
C GLU A 150 24.63 21.21 -1.13
N ILE A 151 25.42 20.82 -2.13
CA ILE A 151 25.06 19.84 -3.14
C ILE A 151 26.00 18.65 -3.09
N ASN A 152 25.43 17.45 -3.00
CA ASN A 152 26.14 16.21 -3.19
C ASN A 152 25.92 15.72 -4.63
N VAL A 153 26.96 15.81 -5.47
CA VAL A 153 26.92 15.28 -6.84
C VAL A 153 27.11 13.76 -6.78
N LEU A 154 26.10 13.03 -7.25
CA LEU A 154 26.08 11.57 -7.28
C LEU A 154 26.70 11.02 -8.56
N ASP A 155 26.47 11.72 -9.67
CA ASP A 155 26.96 11.30 -10.99
C ASP A 155 27.05 12.47 -11.97
N ALA A 156 27.89 12.33 -12.99
CA ALA A 156 28.05 13.31 -14.06
C ALA A 156 28.42 12.61 -15.38
N ASP A 157 27.51 12.67 -16.35
CA ASP A 157 27.65 12.03 -17.65
C ASP A 157 27.72 13.05 -18.77
N LEU A 158 28.65 12.87 -19.71
CA LEU A 158 28.70 13.64 -20.96
C LEU A 158 27.62 13.10 -21.91
N VAL A 159 26.58 13.90 -22.16
CA VAL A 159 25.50 13.55 -23.08
C VAL A 159 25.83 13.96 -24.52
N SER A 160 26.61 15.04 -24.67
CA SER A 160 27.16 15.51 -25.94
C SER A 160 28.43 16.32 -25.69
N ASP A 161 29.11 16.74 -26.76
CA ASP A 161 30.36 17.53 -26.68
C ASP A 161 30.23 18.79 -25.80
N ASP A 162 29.04 19.39 -25.71
CA ASP A 162 28.79 20.63 -24.97
C ASP A 162 27.76 20.47 -23.83
N ILE A 163 27.37 19.25 -23.45
CA ILE A 163 26.34 19.02 -22.41
C ILE A 163 26.78 17.93 -21.45
N ILE A 164 26.82 18.29 -20.17
CA ILE A 164 27.00 17.38 -19.05
C ILE A 164 25.66 17.25 -18.32
N GLU A 165 25.17 16.03 -18.16
CA GLU A 165 24.05 15.74 -17.29
C GLU A 165 24.59 15.36 -15.90
N ILE A 166 24.19 16.13 -14.90
CA ILE A 166 24.55 15.84 -13.51
C ILE A 166 23.35 15.28 -12.76
N ARG A 167 23.62 14.32 -11.87
CA ARG A 167 22.66 13.82 -10.89
C ARG A 167 23.13 14.22 -9.51
N TYR A 168 22.29 14.90 -8.77
CA TYR A 168 22.67 15.45 -7.47
C TYR A 168 21.51 15.43 -6.47
N GLU A 169 21.85 15.56 -5.20
CA GLU A 169 20.92 15.76 -4.09
C GLU A 169 21.46 16.84 -3.15
N TYR A 170 20.62 17.41 -2.28
CA TYR A 170 21.13 18.33 -1.25
C TYR A 170 21.79 17.57 -0.12
N THR A 171 22.82 18.15 0.49
CA THR A 171 23.35 17.65 1.76
C THR A 171 22.32 17.86 2.88
N ASP A 172 22.35 17.01 3.92
CA ASP A 172 21.28 16.95 4.95
C ASP A 172 20.94 18.30 5.59
N ASN A 173 21.95 19.16 5.78
CA ASN A 173 21.78 20.49 6.38
C ASN A 173 21.04 21.49 5.48
N PHE A 174 20.94 21.21 4.18
CA PHE A 174 20.37 22.11 3.17
C PHE A 174 19.05 21.57 2.59
N ILE A 175 18.54 20.45 3.12
CA ILE A 175 17.21 19.93 2.78
C ILE A 175 16.16 20.91 3.32
N LYS A 176 15.42 21.54 2.40
CA LYS A 176 14.31 22.43 2.78
C LYS A 176 13.13 21.61 3.32
N PRO A 177 12.55 21.98 4.47
CA PRO A 177 11.32 21.34 4.95
C PRO A 177 10.17 21.55 3.95
N ASP A 178 9.43 20.49 3.63
CA ASP A 178 8.19 20.59 2.85
C ASP A 178 6.97 20.55 3.78
N ALA A 179 6.28 21.69 3.90
CA ALA A 179 5.06 21.84 4.70
C ALA A 179 3.90 20.93 4.25
N LYS A 180 4.00 20.29 3.08
CA LYS A 180 3.01 19.35 2.54
C LYS A 180 3.29 17.90 2.92
N THR A 181 4.39 17.62 3.64
CA THR A 181 4.78 16.27 4.05
C THR A 181 4.60 16.09 5.55
N ASN A 182 4.30 14.86 5.98
CA ASN A 182 4.23 14.51 7.39
C ASN A 182 4.40 12.99 7.55
N VAL A 183 5.64 12.59 7.84
CA VAL A 183 5.99 11.16 7.96
C VAL A 183 5.21 10.46 9.08
N VAL A 184 4.79 11.18 10.13
CA VAL A 184 4.02 10.61 11.23
C VAL A 184 2.64 10.18 10.74
N ILE A 185 1.95 11.05 9.98
CA ILE A 185 0.65 10.71 9.38
C ILE A 185 0.78 9.49 8.48
N ALA A 186 1.78 9.47 7.59
CA ALA A 186 2.04 8.34 6.71
C ALA A 186 2.35 7.03 7.48
N ALA A 187 3.14 7.12 8.55
CA ALA A 187 3.47 5.97 9.40
C ALA A 187 2.20 5.39 10.04
N PHE A 188 1.33 6.23 10.61
CA PHE A 188 0.07 5.77 11.19
C PHE A 188 -0.89 5.21 10.14
N THR A 189 -1.05 5.85 8.98
CA THR A 189 -1.89 5.33 7.89
C THR A 189 -1.45 3.92 7.49
N THR A 190 -0.14 3.71 7.28
CA THR A 190 0.37 2.39 6.91
C THR A 190 0.30 1.37 8.06
N ALA A 191 0.48 1.80 9.31
CA ALA A 191 0.34 0.94 10.47
C ALA A 191 -1.10 0.44 10.65
N TYR A 192 -2.11 1.31 10.50
CA TYR A 192 -3.51 0.90 10.51
C TYR A 192 -3.84 -0.05 9.34
N ALA A 193 -3.32 0.22 8.14
CA ALA A 193 -3.49 -0.68 6.99
C ALA A 193 -2.88 -2.08 7.26
N ARG A 194 -1.65 -2.13 7.79
CA ARG A 194 -1.00 -3.40 8.18
C ARG A 194 -1.80 -4.15 9.25
N LEU A 195 -2.32 -3.45 10.26
CA LEU A 195 -3.14 -4.07 11.30
C LEU A 195 -4.49 -4.59 10.76
N LYS A 196 -5.07 -3.91 9.79
CA LYS A 196 -6.29 -4.38 9.11
C LYS A 196 -6.04 -5.68 8.35
N LEU A 197 -4.95 -5.73 7.57
CA LEU A 197 -4.51 -6.97 6.90
C LEU A 197 -4.18 -8.05 7.93
N TYR A 198 -3.43 -7.72 8.98
CA TYR A 198 -3.07 -8.65 10.03
C TYR A 198 -4.30 -9.29 10.69
N GLY A 199 -5.39 -8.55 10.90
CA GLY A 199 -6.64 -9.12 11.43
C GLY A 199 -7.21 -10.24 10.57
N VAL A 200 -7.08 -10.12 9.23
CA VAL A 200 -7.47 -11.19 8.29
C VAL A 200 -6.50 -12.36 8.37
N LEU A 201 -5.19 -12.09 8.40
CA LEU A 201 -4.17 -13.13 8.53
C LEU A 201 -4.30 -13.91 9.85
N ASP A 202 -4.64 -13.22 10.93
CA ASP A 202 -4.85 -13.80 12.26
C ASP A 202 -6.15 -14.61 12.36
N MET A 203 -7.13 -14.34 11.48
CA MET A 203 -8.30 -15.22 11.34
C MET A 203 -7.96 -16.49 10.55
N LEU A 204 -7.14 -16.35 9.51
CA LEU A 204 -6.84 -17.42 8.56
C LEU A 204 -5.74 -18.37 9.04
N GLN A 205 -4.79 -17.88 9.84
CA GLN A 205 -3.66 -18.65 10.38
C GLN A 205 -2.91 -19.42 9.26
N GLU A 206 -2.76 -20.72 9.41
CA GLU A 206 -2.02 -21.60 8.47
C GLU A 206 -2.69 -21.70 7.09
N ARG A 207 -3.93 -21.23 6.92
CA ARG A 207 -4.61 -21.20 5.61
C ARG A 207 -4.09 -20.11 4.69
N VAL A 208 -3.29 -19.16 5.18
CA VAL A 208 -2.74 -18.08 4.35
C VAL A 208 -1.70 -18.65 3.38
N MET A 209 -1.95 -18.52 2.07
CA MET A 209 -1.03 -18.95 1.02
C MET A 209 -0.16 -17.78 0.52
N TYR A 210 -0.73 -16.58 0.47
CA TYR A 210 -0.03 -15.35 0.04
C TYR A 210 -0.78 -14.11 0.52
N TYR A 211 -0.08 -13.00 0.71
CA TYR A 211 -0.67 -11.70 0.97
C TYR A 211 0.22 -10.57 0.42
N ASP A 212 -0.39 -9.50 -0.07
CA ASP A 212 0.32 -8.28 -0.48
C ASP A 212 -0.56 -7.06 -0.24
N THR A 213 -0.08 -6.17 0.63
CA THR A 213 -0.63 -4.84 0.97
C THR A 213 -2.07 -4.84 1.50
N ASP A 214 -3.03 -5.23 0.67
CA ASP A 214 -4.48 -5.20 0.90
C ASP A 214 -5.20 -6.44 0.33
N SER A 215 -4.46 -7.47 -0.10
CA SER A 215 -4.98 -8.72 -0.65
C SER A 215 -4.47 -9.95 0.09
N VAL A 216 -5.27 -11.02 0.14
CA VAL A 216 -4.91 -12.33 0.69
C VAL A 216 -5.41 -13.44 -0.23
N ILE A 217 -4.55 -14.41 -0.50
CA ILE A 217 -4.91 -15.70 -1.11
C ILE A 217 -4.81 -16.73 0.00
N PHE A 218 -5.87 -17.53 0.18
CA PHE A 218 -5.96 -18.49 1.27
C PHE A 218 -6.59 -19.80 0.81
N LEU A 219 -6.37 -20.85 1.59
CA LEU A 219 -7.02 -22.14 1.44
C LEU A 219 -8.42 -22.09 2.05
N SER A 220 -9.46 -22.25 1.24
CA SER A 220 -10.83 -22.41 1.73
C SER A 220 -11.07 -23.87 2.12
N THR A 221 -11.55 -24.10 3.34
CA THR A 221 -11.85 -25.42 3.90
C THR A 221 -13.28 -25.45 4.44
N LEU A 222 -13.92 -26.61 4.30
CA LEU A 222 -15.30 -26.78 4.77
C LEU A 222 -15.35 -26.62 6.31
N ASN A 223 -16.24 -25.74 6.78
CA ASN A 223 -16.49 -25.42 8.19
C ASN A 223 -15.49 -24.47 8.87
N GLU A 224 -14.58 -23.82 8.14
CA GLU A 224 -13.75 -22.76 8.70
C GLU A 224 -14.24 -21.36 8.31
N PRO A 225 -14.06 -20.35 9.17
CA PRO A 225 -14.54 -19.00 8.87
C PRO A 225 -13.78 -18.41 7.69
N GLU A 226 -14.52 -17.77 6.78
CA GLU A 226 -13.95 -16.98 5.68
C GLU A 226 -13.99 -15.49 6.01
N PRO A 227 -13.05 -14.69 5.47
CA PRO A 227 -13.07 -13.25 5.67
C PRO A 227 -14.38 -12.65 5.11
N PRO A 228 -15.11 -11.83 5.89
CA PRO A 228 -16.38 -11.28 5.45
C PRO A 228 -16.15 -10.32 4.27
N LEU A 229 -16.96 -10.48 3.24
CA LEU A 229 -16.99 -9.60 2.08
C LEU A 229 -17.95 -8.44 2.30
N GLY A 230 -17.72 -7.35 1.59
CA GLY A 230 -18.62 -6.21 1.59
C GLY A 230 -18.27 -5.17 0.53
N ASN A 231 -19.15 -4.17 0.41
CA ASN A 231 -19.14 -3.15 -0.63
C ASN A 231 -18.72 -1.76 -0.11
N HIS A 232 -18.42 -1.64 1.18
CA HIS A 232 -18.09 -0.37 1.82
C HIS A 232 -16.58 -0.19 2.02
N LEU A 233 -16.19 1.03 2.39
CA LEU A 233 -14.79 1.37 2.61
C LEU A 233 -14.17 0.48 3.70
N GLY A 234 -13.05 -0.18 3.36
CA GLY A 234 -12.30 -1.02 4.29
C GLY A 234 -12.84 -2.44 4.46
N GLU A 235 -13.87 -2.82 3.69
CA GLU A 235 -14.33 -4.20 3.56
C GLU A 235 -13.56 -4.93 2.45
N LEU A 236 -13.58 -6.27 2.51
CA LEU A 236 -12.92 -7.10 1.51
C LEU A 236 -13.85 -7.33 0.33
N THR A 237 -13.30 -7.34 -0.88
CA THR A 237 -14.04 -7.62 -2.11
C THR A 237 -13.49 -8.89 -2.74
N ASP A 238 -14.36 -9.72 -3.30
CA ASP A 238 -13.97 -10.87 -4.09
C ASP A 238 -13.41 -10.42 -5.46
N GLU A 239 -12.10 -10.57 -5.64
CA GLU A 239 -11.41 -10.23 -6.89
C GLU A 239 -11.66 -11.25 -8.02
N LEU A 240 -12.06 -12.48 -7.68
CA LEU A 240 -12.27 -13.57 -8.64
C LEU A 240 -13.72 -13.62 -9.13
N GLY A 241 -14.63 -12.83 -8.54
CA GLY A 241 -16.00 -12.67 -9.01
C GLY A 241 -16.82 -13.97 -8.97
N GLY A 242 -16.64 -14.76 -7.92
CA GLY A 242 -17.28 -16.04 -7.68
C GLY A 242 -16.49 -17.27 -8.15
N GLU A 243 -15.36 -17.07 -8.83
CA GLU A 243 -14.42 -18.15 -9.14
C GLU A 243 -13.53 -18.48 -7.94
N HIS A 244 -12.92 -19.68 -7.95
CA HIS A 244 -11.92 -20.04 -6.95
C HIS A 244 -10.66 -20.61 -7.60
N VAL A 245 -9.53 -20.43 -6.92
CA VAL A 245 -8.23 -20.94 -7.34
C VAL A 245 -8.17 -22.44 -7.11
N THR A 246 -7.78 -23.20 -8.13
CA THR A 246 -7.56 -24.66 -8.07
C THR A 246 -6.08 -25.03 -7.97
N VAL A 247 -5.21 -24.20 -8.53
CA VAL A 247 -3.76 -24.37 -8.47
C VAL A 247 -3.14 -23.03 -8.14
N PHE A 248 -2.30 -23.00 -7.11
CA PHE A 248 -1.53 -21.81 -6.72
C PHE A 248 -0.05 -22.18 -6.61
N ALA A 249 0.82 -21.33 -7.14
CA ALA A 249 2.26 -21.43 -6.96
C ALA A 249 2.86 -20.04 -6.71
N SER A 250 3.78 -19.96 -5.75
CA SER A 250 4.47 -18.72 -5.40
C SER A 250 5.98 -18.95 -5.38
N GLY A 251 6.71 -18.06 -6.04
CA GLY A 251 8.17 -17.98 -5.99
C GLY A 251 8.68 -16.95 -4.98
N GLY A 252 7.78 -16.30 -4.23
CA GLY A 252 8.10 -15.27 -3.24
C GLY A 252 7.31 -13.98 -3.42
N PRO A 253 7.71 -12.89 -2.73
CA PRO A 253 7.02 -11.62 -2.78
C PRO A 253 6.88 -11.10 -4.21
N LYS A 254 5.63 -10.78 -4.61
CA LYS A 254 5.26 -10.24 -5.93
C LYS A 254 5.62 -11.15 -7.12
N ASN A 255 5.80 -12.44 -6.85
CA ASN A 255 6.07 -13.47 -7.84
C ASN A 255 5.20 -14.71 -7.58
N TYR A 256 4.06 -14.80 -8.26
CA TYR A 256 3.13 -15.92 -8.12
C TYR A 256 2.29 -16.14 -9.38
N CYS A 257 1.72 -17.34 -9.51
CA CYS A 257 0.74 -17.66 -10.52
C CYS A 257 -0.39 -18.51 -9.94
N TYR A 258 -1.55 -18.45 -10.58
CA TYR A 258 -2.68 -19.28 -10.21
C TYR A 258 -3.54 -19.65 -11.41
N ARG A 259 -4.30 -20.74 -11.26
CA ARG A 259 -5.34 -21.19 -12.18
C ARG A 259 -6.68 -21.27 -11.45
N THR A 260 -7.73 -20.71 -12.03
CA THR A 260 -9.09 -20.80 -11.48
C THR A 260 -9.82 -22.05 -11.97
N ASN A 261 -10.96 -22.37 -11.35
CA ASN A 261 -11.83 -23.48 -11.74
C ASN A 261 -12.41 -23.35 -13.16
N THR A 262 -12.49 -22.14 -13.71
CA THR A 262 -12.92 -21.89 -15.10
C THR A 262 -11.78 -22.01 -16.11
N GLY A 263 -10.56 -22.28 -15.64
CA GLY A 263 -9.37 -22.42 -16.48
C GLY A 263 -8.61 -21.11 -16.72
N LYS A 264 -9.06 -19.98 -16.15
CA LYS A 264 -8.30 -18.71 -16.21
C LYS A 264 -6.94 -18.89 -15.53
N VAL A 265 -5.88 -18.53 -16.23
CA VAL A 265 -4.51 -18.52 -15.69
C VAL A 265 -4.04 -17.09 -15.54
N GLU A 266 -3.53 -16.75 -14.37
CA GLU A 266 -2.95 -15.43 -14.10
C GLU A 266 -1.53 -15.59 -13.55
N THR A 267 -0.61 -14.75 -14.00
CA THR A 267 0.80 -14.77 -13.60
C THR A 267 1.25 -13.36 -13.29
N LYS A 268 1.78 -13.16 -12.09
CA LYS A 268 2.28 -11.89 -11.59
C LYS A 268 3.76 -12.07 -11.29
N VAL A 269 4.60 -11.47 -12.12
CA VAL A 269 6.04 -11.40 -11.88
C VAL A 269 6.46 -9.94 -11.98
N ARG A 270 6.70 -9.29 -10.84
CA ARG A 270 7.19 -7.90 -10.83
C ARG A 270 8.64 -7.85 -11.31
N GLY A 271 8.94 -6.87 -12.16
CA GLY A 271 10.30 -6.63 -12.68
C GLY A 271 10.60 -7.35 -14.00
N ILE A 272 9.68 -8.19 -14.50
CA ILE A 272 9.81 -8.85 -15.81
C ILE A 272 8.62 -8.43 -16.67
N THR A 273 8.91 -7.95 -17.88
CA THR A 273 7.88 -7.75 -18.91
C THR A 273 7.50 -9.11 -19.46
N LEU A 274 6.29 -9.58 -19.18
CA LEU A 274 5.77 -10.84 -19.72
C LEU A 274 5.37 -10.64 -21.19
N ASP A 275 6.30 -10.85 -22.10
CA ASP A 275 6.04 -10.91 -23.55
C ASP A 275 5.48 -12.29 -23.97
N CYS A 276 5.11 -12.42 -25.26
CA CYS A 276 4.56 -13.67 -25.80
C CYS A 276 5.54 -14.86 -25.67
N THR A 277 6.84 -14.60 -25.72
CA THR A 277 7.91 -15.59 -25.51
C THR A 277 8.04 -16.03 -24.04
N ALA A 278 7.78 -15.15 -23.08
CA ALA A 278 7.79 -15.48 -21.65
C ALA A 278 6.56 -16.29 -21.21
N ARG A 279 5.44 -16.23 -21.95
CA ARG A 279 4.20 -16.98 -21.63
C ARG A 279 4.16 -18.41 -22.19
N GLN A 280 5.06 -18.76 -23.10
CA GLN A 280 5.01 -20.02 -23.86
C GLN A 280 5.93 -21.14 -23.36
N LYS A 281 6.62 -20.96 -22.22
CA LYS A 281 7.47 -22.01 -21.64
C LYS A 281 6.85 -22.64 -20.41
#